data_AF-A0AAJ6MKW0-F1
#
_entry.id   AF-A0AAJ6MKW0-F1
#
_cell.length_a   1.000
_cell.length_b   1.000
_cell.length_c   1.000
_cell.angle_alpha   90.00
_cell.angle_beta   90.00
_cell.angle_gamma   90.00
#
_symmetry.space_group_name_H-M   'P 1'
#
loop_
_entity.id
_entity.type
_entity.pdbx_description
1 polymer ?
#
loop_
_entity_poly.entity_id
_entity_poly.type
_entity_poly.pdbx_seq_one_letter_code
_entity_poly.pdbx_strand_id
1 'polypeptide(L)'
;MTRGDLSEREYKSARAMDLLSAKTRGMDAYMNQHKLDAVLFPGASGCVIAAKAGYPSVMVPGGFISGADDRDTPEYPLGVTFAGRAWSEHKLLCLAYAYEQASNMRRLPPGLSAL
;
A
#
# COMPACT_ATOMS: atom_id res chain seq x y z
N MET A 1 -30.57 8.81 10.16
CA MET A 1 -30.45 7.39 9.78
C MET A 1 -30.24 7.33 8.27
N THR A 2 -29.28 6.54 7.79
CA THR A 2 -29.13 6.25 6.35
C THR A 2 -30.14 5.18 5.93
N ARG A 3 -30.49 5.14 4.64
CA ARG A 3 -31.33 4.12 3.99
C ARG A 3 -30.60 2.79 3.81
N GLY A 4 -29.27 2.82 3.73
CA GLY A 4 -28.44 1.63 3.61
C GLY A 4 -28.39 1.01 2.20
N ASP A 5 -28.97 1.68 1.20
CA ASP A 5 -29.00 1.27 -0.21
C ASP A 5 -27.98 2.02 -1.08
N LEU A 6 -27.11 2.84 -0.45
CA LEU A 6 -26.08 3.65 -1.11
C LEU A 6 -26.64 4.71 -2.08
N SER A 7 -27.94 5.03 -1.99
CA SER A 7 -28.60 5.95 -2.90
C SER A 7 -28.41 7.42 -2.53
N GLU A 8 -28.05 7.70 -1.28
CA GLU A 8 -27.96 9.04 -0.71
C GLU A 8 -26.96 9.93 -1.47
N ARG A 9 -27.32 11.20 -1.60
CA ARG A 9 -26.49 12.19 -2.30
C ARG A 9 -25.14 12.36 -1.60
N GLU A 10 -25.15 12.33 -0.27
CA GLU A 10 -23.97 12.45 0.58
C GLU A 10 -23.00 11.29 0.32
N TYR A 11 -23.50 10.06 0.24
CA TYR A 11 -22.68 8.88 -0.09
C TYR A 11 -22.08 9.01 -1.49
N LYS A 12 -22.88 9.35 -2.50
CA LYS A 12 -22.41 9.51 -3.88
C LYS A 12 -21.36 10.61 -4.01
N SER A 13 -21.56 11.74 -3.32
CA SER A 13 -20.61 12.85 -3.28
C SER A 13 -19.30 12.44 -2.60
N ALA A 14 -19.36 11.77 -1.45
CA ALA A 14 -18.19 11.26 -0.75
C ALA A 14 -17.40 10.26 -1.62
N ARG A 15 -18.08 9.33 -2.28
CA ARG A 15 -17.45 8.38 -3.22
C ARG A 15 -16.79 9.09 -4.39
N ALA A 16 -17.45 10.09 -4.97
CA ALA A 16 -16.88 10.87 -6.07
C ALA A 16 -15.63 11.64 -5.63
N MET A 17 -15.63 12.22 -4.42
CA MET A 17 -14.47 12.90 -3.86
C MET A 17 -13.32 11.95 -3.52
N ASP A 18 -13.63 10.75 -3.02
CA ASP A 18 -12.63 9.69 -2.78
C ASP A 18 -11.93 9.28 -4.09
N LEU A 19 -12.70 9.01 -5.15
CA LEU A 19 -12.15 8.69 -6.45
C LEU A 19 -11.34 9.85 -7.04
N LEU A 20 -11.87 11.08 -6.98
CA LEU A 20 -11.16 12.26 -7.48
C LEU A 20 -9.81 12.45 -6.76
N SER A 21 -9.79 12.30 -5.43
CA SER A 21 -8.63 12.60 -4.60
C SER A 21 -7.59 11.48 -4.62
N ALA A 22 -8.02 10.21 -4.54
CA ALA A 22 -7.10 9.07 -4.49
C ALA A 22 -6.62 8.64 -5.88
N LYS A 23 -7.50 8.71 -6.89
CA LYS A 23 -7.23 8.25 -8.25
C LYS A 23 -6.76 9.39 -9.15
N THR A 24 -7.69 10.25 -9.59
CA THR A 24 -7.44 11.20 -10.68
C THR A 24 -6.42 12.28 -10.31
N ARG A 25 -6.60 12.94 -9.16
CA ARG A 25 -5.68 13.99 -8.65
C ARG A 25 -4.61 13.43 -7.72
N GLY A 26 -4.77 12.18 -7.29
CA GLY A 26 -3.83 11.47 -6.43
C GLY A 26 -2.83 10.67 -7.26
N MET A 27 -2.94 9.35 -7.22
CA MET A 27 -1.97 8.44 -7.83
C MET A 27 -1.75 8.68 -9.32
N ASP A 28 -2.80 8.90 -10.13
CA ASP A 28 -2.63 9.07 -11.57
C ASP A 28 -1.82 10.33 -11.89
N ALA A 29 -2.20 11.46 -11.29
CA ALA A 29 -1.51 12.73 -11.48
C ALA A 29 -0.05 12.63 -11.01
N TYR A 30 0.18 12.11 -9.81
CA TYR A 30 1.52 11.96 -9.24
C TYR A 30 2.41 11.06 -10.10
N MET A 31 1.93 9.87 -10.46
CA MET A 31 2.72 8.94 -11.26
C MET A 31 2.93 9.42 -12.70
N ASN A 32 1.98 10.17 -13.29
CA ASN A 32 2.15 10.74 -14.64
C ASN A 32 3.15 11.88 -14.64
N GLN A 33 3.05 12.80 -13.69
CA GLN A 33 3.94 13.95 -13.55
C GLN A 33 5.41 13.49 -13.39
N HIS A 34 5.62 12.45 -12.59
CA HIS A 34 6.95 11.94 -12.28
C HIS A 34 7.38 10.74 -13.14
N LYS A 35 6.55 10.32 -14.10
CA LYS A 35 6.81 9.16 -14.99
C LYS A 35 7.19 7.89 -14.21
N LEU A 36 6.42 7.58 -13.17
CA LEU A 36 6.68 6.45 -12.26
C LEU A 36 5.98 5.18 -12.73
N ASP A 37 6.60 4.03 -12.51
CA ASP A 37 5.98 2.70 -12.66
C ASP A 37 5.23 2.24 -11.41
N ALA A 38 5.69 2.64 -10.22
CA ALA A 38 5.08 2.34 -8.92
C ALA A 38 5.39 3.44 -7.88
N VAL A 39 4.63 3.47 -6.79
CA VAL A 39 4.90 4.28 -5.59
C VAL A 39 5.17 3.34 -4.42
N LEU A 40 6.21 3.61 -3.64
CA LEU A 40 6.58 2.81 -2.47
C LEU A 40 6.15 3.51 -1.18
N PHE A 41 5.54 2.76 -0.27
CA PHE A 41 5.09 3.23 1.03
C PHE A 41 5.71 2.40 2.17
N PRO A 42 6.09 3.02 3.30
CA PRO A 42 6.47 2.28 4.50
C PRO A 42 5.23 1.65 5.14
N GLY A 43 5.28 0.33 5.38
CA GLY A 43 4.18 -0.44 5.93
C GLY A 43 2.87 -0.23 5.17
N ALA A 44 1.78 -0.01 5.90
CA ALA A 44 0.45 0.18 5.35
C ALA A 44 0.08 1.66 5.11
N SER A 45 1.01 2.61 5.23
CA SER A 45 0.71 4.06 5.19
C SER A 45 -0.02 4.52 3.92
N GLY A 46 0.22 3.88 2.77
CA GLY A 46 -0.43 4.18 1.50
C GLY A 46 -1.71 3.38 1.18
N CYS A 47 -2.15 2.47 2.06
CA CYS A 47 -3.19 1.49 1.72
C CYS A 47 -4.53 2.14 1.33
N VAL A 48 -4.91 3.21 2.02
CA VAL A 48 -6.19 3.91 1.79
C VAL A 48 -6.22 4.57 0.40
N ILE A 49 -5.08 5.06 -0.09
CA ILE A 49 -4.99 5.72 -1.41
C ILE A 49 -5.23 4.69 -2.51
N ALA A 50 -4.45 3.60 -2.52
CA ALA A 50 -4.57 2.55 -3.53
C ALA A 50 -5.94 1.85 -3.46
N ALA A 51 -6.44 1.55 -2.25
CA ALA A 51 -7.73 0.88 -2.06
C ALA A 51 -8.90 1.72 -2.59
N LYS A 52 -8.95 3.03 -2.27
CA LYS A 52 -10.01 3.93 -2.78
C LYS A 52 -9.94 4.09 -4.29
N ALA A 53 -8.73 4.14 -4.87
CA ALA A 53 -8.54 4.23 -6.31
C ALA A 53 -8.91 2.92 -7.06
N GLY A 54 -8.99 1.80 -6.34
CA GLY A 54 -9.18 0.47 -6.91
C GLY A 54 -7.92 -0.05 -7.60
N TYR A 55 -6.75 0.31 -7.06
CA TYR A 55 -5.44 0.04 -7.66
C TYR A 55 -4.70 -1.08 -6.94
N PRO A 56 -3.88 -1.86 -7.66
CA PRO A 56 -3.13 -2.96 -7.07
C PRO A 56 -2.02 -2.44 -6.16
N SER A 57 -1.77 -3.19 -5.09
CA SER A 57 -0.60 -3.03 -4.24
C SER A 57 -0.10 -4.38 -3.75
N VAL A 58 1.20 -4.47 -3.49
CA VAL A 58 1.88 -5.66 -2.96
C VAL A 58 2.84 -5.25 -1.86
N MET A 59 2.75 -5.91 -0.71
CA MET A 59 3.65 -5.69 0.42
C MET A 59 4.66 -6.83 0.51
N VAL A 60 5.92 -6.48 0.66
CA VAL A 60 7.03 -7.42 0.89
C VAL A 60 7.79 -7.04 2.17
N PRO A 61 8.49 -7.98 2.84
CA PRO A 61 9.26 -7.68 4.04
C PRO A 61 10.28 -6.55 3.81
N GLY A 62 10.19 -5.49 4.62
CA GLY A 62 11.05 -4.31 4.57
C GLY A 62 12.15 -4.28 5.63
N GLY A 63 12.19 -5.30 6.49
CA GLY A 63 13.08 -5.39 7.63
C GLY A 63 12.31 -5.29 8.94
N PHE A 64 12.97 -4.76 9.96
CA PHE A 64 12.45 -4.69 11.30
C PHE A 64 12.76 -3.33 11.94
N ILE A 65 11.87 -2.89 12.81
CA ILE A 65 12.01 -1.63 13.54
C ILE A 65 11.67 -1.83 15.01
N SER A 66 12.16 -0.93 15.85
CA SER A 66 11.84 -0.79 17.27
C SER A 66 11.61 0.69 17.56
N GLY A 67 11.05 1.01 18.73
CA GLY A 67 10.95 2.41 19.18
C GLY A 67 9.80 3.22 18.57
N ALA A 68 8.73 2.58 18.08
CA ALA A 68 7.64 3.31 17.43
C ALA A 68 6.77 4.12 18.41
N ASP A 69 6.30 5.28 17.94
CA ASP A 69 5.53 6.26 18.73
C ASP A 69 6.23 6.70 20.03
N ASP A 70 7.56 6.88 19.99
CA ASP A 70 8.40 7.19 21.15
C ASP A 70 8.30 6.16 22.30
N ARG A 71 7.84 4.94 22.01
CA ARG A 71 7.73 3.84 22.97
C ARG A 71 8.82 2.81 22.73
N ASP A 72 9.48 2.41 23.81
CA ASP A 72 10.39 1.26 23.79
C ASP A 72 9.57 0.00 23.48
N THR A 73 9.79 -0.55 22.30
CA THR A 73 9.05 -1.69 21.75
C THR A 73 10.05 -2.74 21.30
N PRO A 74 9.77 -4.04 21.53
CA PRO A 74 10.56 -5.10 20.93
C PRO A 74 10.60 -4.94 19.41
N GLU A 75 11.68 -5.41 18.80
CA GLU A 75 11.83 -5.40 17.36
C GLU A 75 10.66 -6.13 16.68
N TYR A 76 10.03 -5.50 15.69
CA TYR A 76 8.90 -6.05 14.96
C TYR A 76 9.03 -5.83 13.45
N PRO A 77 8.46 -6.71 12.60
CA PRO A 77 8.62 -6.63 11.16
C PRO A 77 7.86 -5.41 10.59
N LEU A 78 8.51 -4.69 9.69
CA LEU A 78 7.88 -3.65 8.88
C LEU A 78 8.00 -4.03 7.41
N GLY A 79 6.87 -4.02 6.69
CA GLY A 79 6.85 -4.23 5.25
C GLY A 79 7.13 -2.94 4.46
N VAL A 80 7.46 -3.09 3.18
CA VAL A 80 7.35 -2.01 2.18
C VAL A 80 6.26 -2.39 1.19
N THR A 81 5.41 -1.42 0.85
CA THR A 81 4.28 -1.64 -0.06
C THR A 81 4.51 -0.91 -1.36
N PHE A 82 4.51 -1.64 -2.48
CA PHE A 82 4.48 -1.07 -3.82
C PHE A 82 3.02 -0.93 -4.27
N ALA A 83 2.63 0.25 -4.72
CA ALA A 83 1.32 0.52 -5.31
C ALA A 83 1.48 0.97 -6.77
N GLY A 84 0.63 0.45 -7.65
CA GLY A 84 0.70 0.67 -9.09
C GLY A 84 -0.60 1.24 -9.67
N ARG A 85 -0.65 1.41 -10.99
CA ARG A 85 -1.89 1.81 -11.67
C ARG A 85 -2.84 0.62 -11.81
N ALA A 86 -4.09 0.88 -12.15
CA ALA A 86 -5.01 -0.20 -12.52
C ALA A 86 -4.36 -1.17 -13.53
N TRP A 87 -4.49 -2.47 -13.26
CA TRP A 87 -4.02 -3.55 -14.13
C TRP A 87 -2.49 -3.67 -14.29
N SER A 88 -1.71 -3.06 -13.38
CA SER A 88 -0.26 -3.11 -13.40
C SER A 88 0.35 -4.20 -12.50
N GLU A 89 -0.41 -5.25 -12.15
CA GLU A 89 0.02 -6.31 -11.25
C GLU A 89 1.30 -6.99 -11.74
N HIS A 90 1.41 -7.23 -13.06
CA HIS A 90 2.60 -7.83 -13.67
C HIS A 90 3.88 -7.01 -13.37
N LYS A 91 3.84 -5.69 -13.51
CA LYS A 91 4.97 -4.81 -13.17
C LYS A 91 5.25 -4.82 -11.67
N LEU A 92 4.20 -4.74 -10.84
CA LEU A 92 4.35 -4.73 -9.39
C LEU A 92 4.99 -6.02 -8.88
N LEU A 93 4.60 -7.18 -9.40
CA LEU A 93 5.21 -8.46 -9.04
C LEU A 93 6.67 -8.53 -9.48
N CYS A 94 7.04 -8.01 -10.65
CA CYS A 94 8.44 -7.92 -11.05
C CYS A 94 9.27 -7.06 -10.08
N LEU A 95 8.77 -5.87 -9.71
CA LEU A 95 9.46 -4.97 -8.78
C LEU A 95 9.56 -5.58 -7.38
N ALA A 96 8.47 -6.14 -6.87
CA ALA A 96 8.43 -6.77 -5.56
C ALA A 96 9.37 -7.98 -5.49
N TYR A 97 9.39 -8.82 -6.52
CA TYR A 97 10.30 -9.95 -6.60
C TYR A 97 11.76 -9.50 -6.66
N ALA A 98 12.08 -8.53 -7.53
CA ALA A 98 13.44 -8.00 -7.61
C ALA A 98 13.93 -7.43 -6.26
N TYR A 99 13.07 -6.68 -5.57
CA TYR A 99 13.36 -6.17 -4.23
C TYR A 99 13.53 -7.29 -3.21
N GLU A 100 12.62 -8.27 -3.18
CA GLU A 100 12.68 -9.39 -2.24
C GLU A 100 13.98 -10.18 -2.41
N GLN A 101 14.36 -10.51 -3.65
CA GLN A 101 15.58 -11.26 -3.95
C GLN A 101 16.84 -10.46 -3.60
N ALA A 102 16.84 -9.13 -3.82
CA ALA A 102 17.98 -8.28 -3.51
C ALA A 102 18.15 -8.01 -2.01
N SER A 103 17.05 -7.98 -1.26
CA SER A 103 17.04 -7.53 0.14
C SER A 103 17.03 -8.68 1.16
N ASN A 104 16.34 -9.78 0.85
CA ASN A 104 16.17 -10.96 1.72
C ASN A 104 15.82 -10.62 3.19
N MET A 105 14.93 -9.63 3.38
CA MET A 105 14.64 -9.05 4.71
C MET A 105 13.75 -9.91 5.61
N ARG A 106 13.17 -10.99 5.07
CA ARG A 106 12.28 -11.86 5.84
C ARG A 106 13.10 -12.66 6.86
N ARG A 107 12.75 -12.55 8.14
CA ARG A 107 13.23 -13.47 9.18
C ARG A 107 12.07 -14.26 9.75
N LEU A 108 12.33 -15.51 10.13
CA LEU A 108 11.34 -16.32 10.84
C LEU A 108 11.10 -15.73 12.24
N PRO A 109 9.86 -15.79 12.74
CA PRO A 109 9.60 -15.48 14.14
C PRO A 109 10.44 -16.38 15.07
N PRO A 110 10.91 -15.86 16.22
CA PRO A 110 11.61 -16.69 17.20
C PRO A 110 10.77 -17.91 17.61
N GLY A 111 11.40 -19.08 17.68
CA GLY A 111 10.75 -20.33 18.07
C GLY A 111 10.03 -21.08 16.95
N LEU A 112 10.04 -20.57 15.71
CA LEU A 112 9.54 -21.29 14.54
C LEU A 112 10.70 -21.95 13.77
N SER A 113 10.67 -23.27 13.59
CA SER A 113 11.60 -23.94 12.66
C SER A 113 11.22 -23.63 11.22
N ALA A 114 12.22 -23.51 10.35
CA ALA A 114 11.97 -23.63 8.91
C ALA A 114 11.38 -25.03 8.64
N LEU A 115 10.34 -25.08 7.81
CA LEU A 115 9.78 -26.33 7.26
C LEU A 115 10.73 -26.91 6.22
#